data_AF-A0A537GP95-F1
#
_entry.id   AF-A0A537GP95-F1
#
_cell.length_a   1.000
_cell.length_b   1.000
_cell.length_c   1.000
_cell.angle_alpha   90.00
_cell.angle_beta   90.00
_cell.angle_gamma   90.00
#
_symmetry.space_group_name_H-M   'P 1'
#
loop_
_entity.id
_entity.type
_entity.pdbx_description
1 polymer ?
#
loop_
_entity_poly.entity_id
_entity_poly.type
_entity_poly.pdbx_seq_one_letter_code
_entity_poly.pdbx_strand_id
1 'polypeptide(L)'
;IIGSSRISYAMSRDGVIPKAFGRLHKKRNTPFISIIAFSSVSVALALSGELSFVAELYNFGALIAYVIVGLSLISLRNKEKAVFRPFKTPGSISIRPFWKRNTNEASASYERYTIPIIGVLTIIADLAIWLLVVVLHPLGRIFGSIWMGFGLLLLFAYTRIQKTKQDPSSDSHSAEERRSSE
;
A
#
# COMPACT_ATOMS: atom_id res chain seq x y z
N ILE A 1 17.14 5.54 -3.88
CA ILE A 1 17.22 5.44 -5.35
C ILE A 1 16.97 4.02 -5.86
N ILE A 2 17.72 3.00 -5.42
CA ILE A 2 17.52 1.61 -5.92
C ILE A 2 16.12 1.08 -5.56
N GLY A 3 15.72 1.14 -4.28
CA GLY A 3 14.39 0.71 -3.85
C GLY A 3 13.24 1.46 -4.54
N SER A 4 13.31 2.78 -4.57
CA SER A 4 12.30 3.63 -5.23
C SER A 4 12.16 3.34 -6.73
N SER A 5 13.26 3.07 -7.43
CA SER A 5 13.23 2.71 -8.85
C SER A 5 12.55 1.37 -9.12
N ARG A 6 12.71 0.36 -8.24
CA ARG A 6 12.06 -0.95 -8.38
C ARG A 6 10.57 -0.90 -8.04
N ILE A 7 10.21 -0.17 -6.98
CA ILE A 7 8.81 0.05 -6.61
C ILE A 7 8.10 0.79 -7.74
N SER A 8 8.72 1.84 -8.29
CA SER A 8 8.19 2.57 -9.45
C SER A 8 8.05 1.68 -10.68
N TYR A 9 9.02 0.80 -10.97
CA TYR A 9 8.89 -0.17 -12.06
C TYR A 9 7.71 -1.14 -11.85
N ALA A 10 7.54 -1.70 -10.65
CA ALA A 10 6.43 -2.58 -10.33
C ALA A 10 5.07 -1.86 -10.44
N MET A 11 4.97 -0.65 -9.88
CA MET A 11 3.79 0.21 -10.01
C MET A 11 3.47 0.54 -11.47
N SER A 12 4.49 0.79 -12.30
CA SER A 12 4.28 1.07 -13.72
C SER A 12 3.80 -0.16 -14.50
N ARG A 13 4.24 -1.36 -14.12
CA ARG A 13 3.77 -2.62 -14.70
C ARG A 13 2.31 -2.89 -14.33
N ASP A 14 1.94 -2.62 -13.08
CA ASP A 14 0.57 -2.75 -12.58
C ASP A 14 -0.32 -1.57 -13.04
N GLY A 15 0.26 -0.65 -13.81
CA GLY A 15 -0.38 0.49 -14.46
C GLY A 15 -0.56 1.71 -13.58
N VAL A 16 -0.21 1.66 -12.28
CA VAL A 16 -0.46 2.67 -11.23
C VAL A 16 0.14 4.03 -11.57
N ILE A 17 1.27 4.02 -12.28
CA ILE A 17 1.95 5.20 -12.77
C ILE A 17 2.19 5.07 -14.28
N PRO A 18 2.50 6.17 -15.01
CA PRO A 18 2.68 6.13 -16.46
C PRO A 18 3.71 5.07 -16.90
N LYS A 19 3.41 4.35 -18.00
CA LYS A 19 4.26 3.28 -18.56
C LYS A 19 5.71 3.71 -18.84
N ALA A 20 5.96 5.01 -18.98
CA ALA A 20 7.30 5.57 -19.12
C ALA A 20 8.22 5.22 -17.94
N PHE A 21 7.70 5.21 -16.71
CA PHE A 21 8.50 4.86 -15.51
C PHE A 21 8.91 3.38 -15.49
N GLY A 22 8.16 2.52 -16.18
CA GLY A 22 8.49 1.11 -16.38
C GLY A 22 9.51 0.84 -17.49
N ARG A 23 9.97 1.86 -18.23
CA ARG A 23 10.84 1.64 -19.40
C ARG A 23 12.25 1.23 -18.96
N LEU A 24 12.61 -0.02 -19.30
CA LEU A 24 13.92 -0.57 -19.04
C LEU A 24 14.94 -0.18 -20.11
N HIS A 25 16.20 -0.02 -19.70
CA HIS A 25 17.32 0.21 -20.59
C HIS A 25 17.68 -1.07 -21.37
N LYS A 26 17.70 -1.02 -22.71
CA LYS A 26 17.86 -2.19 -23.60
C LYS A 26 19.06 -3.10 -23.28
N LYS A 27 20.18 -2.53 -22.80
CA LYS A 27 21.43 -3.28 -22.51
C LYS A 27 21.61 -3.66 -21.04
N ARG A 28 20.98 -2.92 -20.11
CA ARG A 28 21.24 -3.05 -18.66
C ARG A 28 20.00 -3.51 -17.87
N ASN A 29 18.83 -3.58 -18.52
CA ASN A 29 17.55 -3.92 -17.89
C ASN A 29 17.26 -3.13 -16.61
N THR A 30 17.74 -1.89 -16.54
CA THR A 30 17.50 -0.98 -15.43
C THR A 30 16.41 0.03 -15.79
N PRO A 31 15.50 0.38 -14.85
CA PRO A 31 14.48 1.41 -15.06
C PRO A 31 15.13 2.80 -15.03
N PHE A 32 15.76 3.20 -16.15
CA PHE A 32 16.60 4.40 -16.21
C PHE A 32 15.80 5.69 -16.01
N ILE A 33 14.55 5.73 -16.48
CA ILE A 33 13.68 6.91 -16.33
C ILE A 33 13.39 7.17 -14.84
N SER A 34 13.02 6.14 -14.08
CA SER A 34 12.80 6.27 -12.64
C SER A 34 14.09 6.66 -11.91
N ILE A 35 15.24 6.08 -12.28
CA ILE A 35 16.53 6.41 -11.65
C ILE A 35 16.87 7.88 -11.88
N ILE A 36 16.76 8.38 -13.11
CA ILE A 36 17.06 9.78 -13.42
C ILE A 36 16.08 10.69 -12.68
N ALA A 37 14.77 10.41 -12.75
CA ALA A 37 13.76 11.23 -12.09
C ALA A 37 13.99 11.35 -10.57
N PHE A 38 14.17 10.23 -9.87
CA PHE A 38 14.41 10.26 -8.42
C PHE A 38 15.78 10.86 -8.07
N SER A 39 16.81 10.64 -8.88
CA SER A 39 18.13 11.26 -8.67
C SER A 39 18.08 12.76 -8.84
N SER A 40 17.39 13.27 -9.87
CA SER A 40 17.21 14.70 -10.11
C SER A 40 16.48 15.37 -8.94
N VAL A 41 15.40 14.77 -8.44
CA VAL A 41 14.69 15.27 -7.24
C VAL A 41 15.60 15.23 -6.01
N SER A 42 16.37 14.16 -5.84
CA SER A 42 17.30 14.04 -4.70
C SER A 42 18.39 15.11 -4.73
N VAL A 43 18.95 15.41 -5.90
CA VAL A 43 19.94 16.49 -6.08
C VAL A 43 19.31 17.86 -5.83
N ALA A 44 18.11 18.12 -6.35
CA ALA A 44 17.41 19.38 -6.10
C ALA A 44 17.14 19.61 -4.60
N LEU A 45 16.70 18.56 -3.89
CA LEU A 45 16.52 18.61 -2.43
C LEU A 45 17.85 18.78 -1.69
N ALA A 46 18.92 18.11 -2.11
CA ALA A 46 20.24 18.27 -1.50
C ALA A 46 20.77 19.71 -1.64
N LEU A 47 20.52 20.36 -2.78
CA LEU A 47 20.91 21.75 -3.02
C LEU A 47 20.07 22.76 -2.23
N SER A 48 18.84 22.40 -1.83
CA SER A 48 17.96 23.29 -1.05
C SER A 48 18.47 23.53 0.38
N GLY A 49 19.35 22.69 0.91
CA GLY A 49 19.95 22.85 2.24
C GLY A 49 19.02 22.55 3.44
N GLU A 50 17.71 22.38 3.23
CA GLU A 50 16.75 22.12 4.30
C GLU A 50 16.60 20.63 4.65
N LEU A 51 17.67 20.03 5.20
CA LEU A 51 17.67 18.61 5.57
C LEU A 51 16.60 18.29 6.64
N SER A 52 16.39 19.19 7.61
CA SER A 52 15.40 19.02 8.67
C SER A 52 13.98 18.87 8.09
N PHE A 53 13.64 19.70 7.11
CA PHE A 53 12.34 19.65 6.45
C PHE A 53 12.11 18.31 5.72
N VAL A 54 13.11 17.85 4.96
CA VAL A 54 13.03 16.57 4.24
C VAL A 54 12.89 15.39 5.22
N ALA A 55 13.60 15.44 6.35
CA ALA A 55 13.52 14.40 7.38
C ALA A 55 12.13 14.37 8.05
N GLU A 56 11.56 15.53 8.37
CA GLU A 56 10.20 15.65 8.93
C GLU A 56 9.15 15.07 7.97
N LEU A 57 9.22 15.43 6.69
CA LEU A 57 8.29 14.94 5.66
C LEU A 57 8.45 13.43 5.44
N TYR A 58 9.68 12.93 5.42
CA TYR A 58 9.98 11.51 5.29
C TYR A 58 9.41 10.70 6.47
N ASN A 59 9.64 11.13 7.71
CA ASN A 59 9.15 10.45 8.90
C ASN A 59 7.62 10.43 8.94
N PHE A 60 6.98 11.54 8.57
CA PHE A 60 5.52 11.61 8.48
C PHE A 60 4.96 10.54 7.52
N GLY A 61 5.52 10.43 6.32
CA GLY A 61 5.07 9.44 5.33
C GLY A 61 5.40 7.99 5.72
N ALA A 62 6.59 7.76 6.28
CA ALA A 62 7.04 6.44 6.70
C ALA A 62 6.16 5.85 7.80
N LEU A 63 5.80 6.65 8.81
CA LEU A 63 4.94 6.22 9.92
C LEU A 63 3.55 5.82 9.44
N ILE A 64 2.95 6.58 8.52
CA ILE A 64 1.67 6.20 7.90
C ILE A 64 1.80 4.88 7.13
N ALA A 65 2.88 4.71 6.38
CA ALA A 65 3.13 3.45 5.67
C ALA A 65 3.28 2.27 6.64
N TYR A 66 3.95 2.43 7.78
CA TYR A 66 4.08 1.39 8.79
C TYR A 66 2.74 1.02 9.46
N VAL A 67 1.89 2.01 9.73
CA VAL A 67 0.52 1.75 10.18
C VAL A 67 -0.24 0.90 9.15
N ILE A 68 -0.15 1.24 7.85
CA ILE A 68 -0.79 0.45 6.78
C ILE A 68 -0.22 -0.96 6.70
N VAL A 69 1.09 -1.13 6.87
CA VAL A 69 1.74 -2.45 6.91
C VAL A 69 1.23 -3.28 8.09
N GLY A 70 1.10 -2.67 9.27
CA GLY A 70 0.51 -3.32 10.45
C GLY A 70 -0.94 -3.75 10.20
N LEU A 71 -1.76 -2.89 9.58
CA LEU A 71 -3.13 -3.23 9.20
C LEU A 71 -3.18 -4.34 8.15
N SER A 72 -2.28 -4.30 7.17
CA SER A 72 -2.15 -5.33 6.13
C SER A 72 -1.79 -6.69 6.74
N LEU A 73 -0.89 -6.72 7.73
CA LEU A 73 -0.54 -7.93 8.47
C LEU A 73 -1.77 -8.54 9.16
N ILE A 74 -2.59 -7.72 9.82
CA ILE A 74 -3.82 -8.18 10.49
C ILE A 74 -4.85 -8.67 9.46
N SER A 75 -5.04 -7.91 8.38
CA SER A 75 -5.98 -8.27 7.30
C SER A 75 -5.60 -9.58 6.62
N LEU A 76 -4.33 -9.76 6.24
CA LEU A 76 -3.84 -10.94 5.54
C LEU A 76 -3.90 -12.20 6.41
N ARG A 77 -3.64 -12.08 7.71
CA ARG A 77 -3.79 -13.21 8.65
C ARG A 77 -5.24 -13.69 8.75
N ASN A 78 -6.21 -12.80 8.57
CA ASN A 78 -7.62 -13.15 8.67
C ASN A 78 -8.24 -13.58 7.34
N LYS A 79 -7.81 -13.03 6.21
CA LYS A 79 -8.30 -13.40 4.88
C LYS A 79 -7.72 -14.73 4.39
N GLU A 80 -6.43 -14.94 4.57
CA GLU A 80 -5.72 -16.10 3.99
C GLU A 80 -5.17 -17.03 5.07
N LYS A 81 -6.07 -17.71 5.80
CA LYS A 81 -5.67 -18.58 6.92
C LYS A 81 -4.95 -19.86 6.49
N ALA A 82 -5.34 -20.42 5.34
CA ALA A 82 -4.84 -21.71 4.84
C ALA A 82 -3.46 -21.65 4.16
N VAL A 83 -2.88 -20.45 3.98
CA VAL A 83 -1.57 -20.31 3.33
C VAL A 83 -0.45 -20.83 4.24
N PHE A 84 0.44 -21.66 3.69
CA PHE A 84 1.65 -22.13 4.37
C PHE A 84 2.56 -20.95 4.70
N ARG A 85 2.91 -20.79 5.99
CA ARG A 85 3.75 -19.70 6.50
C ARG A 85 4.99 -20.28 7.18
N PRO A 86 6.18 -20.22 6.54
CA PRO A 86 7.43 -20.71 7.13
C PRO A 86 7.79 -20.02 8.45
N PHE A 87 7.47 -18.73 8.54
CA PHE A 87 7.64 -17.93 9.75
C PHE A 87 6.29 -17.38 10.21
N LYS A 88 6.02 -17.48 11.51
CA LYS A 88 4.85 -16.89 12.18
C LYS A 88 5.35 -16.01 13.32
N THR A 89 4.84 -14.79 13.40
CA THR A 89 5.17 -13.88 14.49
C THR A 89 4.75 -14.47 15.84
N PRO A 90 5.63 -14.46 16.86
CA PRO A 90 5.29 -14.94 18.19
C PRO A 90 4.24 -14.02 18.84
N GLY A 91 3.36 -14.59 19.68
CA GLY A 91 2.34 -13.83 20.41
C GLY A 91 1.12 -13.47 19.56
N SER A 92 0.33 -14.45 19.13
CA SER A 92 -0.97 -14.21 18.50
C SER A 92 -2.14 -14.63 19.39
N ILE A 93 -3.02 -13.68 19.70
CA ILE A 93 -4.24 -13.96 20.44
C ILE A 93 -5.34 -14.29 19.42
N SER A 94 -5.96 -15.44 19.59
CA SER A 94 -7.15 -15.81 18.81
C SER A 94 -8.38 -15.44 19.60
N ILE A 95 -9.00 -14.30 19.28
CA ILE A 95 -10.28 -13.91 19.86
C ILE A 95 -11.41 -14.47 19.01
N ARG A 96 -12.46 -14.96 19.66
CA ARG A 96 -13.74 -15.25 19.02
C ARG A 96 -14.59 -13.98 19.15
N PRO A 97 -14.80 -13.19 18.10
CA PRO A 97 -15.62 -11.98 18.21
C PRO A 97 -17.03 -12.37 18.64
N PHE A 98 -17.49 -11.83 19.78
CA PHE A 98 -18.80 -12.15 20.37
C PHE A 98 -19.97 -11.82 19.42
N TRP A 99 -19.76 -10.85 18.50
CA TRP A 99 -20.75 -10.40 17.52
C TRP A 99 -21.06 -11.43 16.41
N LYS A 100 -20.25 -12.49 16.26
CA LYS A 100 -20.39 -13.52 15.22
C LYS A 100 -20.70 -14.90 15.80
N ARG A 101 -21.59 -14.94 16.80
CA ARG A 101 -21.90 -16.14 17.60
C ARG A 101 -22.97 -17.06 16.98
N ASN A 102 -23.67 -16.62 15.93
CA ASN A 102 -24.86 -17.32 15.41
C ASN A 102 -24.66 -18.00 14.03
N THR A 103 -23.46 -18.49 13.73
CA THR A 103 -23.14 -19.21 12.49
C THR A 103 -22.86 -20.69 12.77
N ASN A 104 -23.52 -21.57 12.00
CA ASN A 104 -23.52 -23.02 12.14
C ASN A 104 -22.11 -23.62 12.32
N GLU A 105 -22.00 -24.62 13.20
CA GLU A 105 -20.76 -25.23 13.72
C GLU A 105 -19.78 -25.74 12.63
N ALA A 106 -20.26 -26.02 11.41
CA ALA A 106 -19.43 -26.44 10.28
C ALA A 106 -18.43 -25.36 9.78
N SER A 107 -18.66 -24.07 10.05
CA SER A 107 -17.72 -22.97 9.71
C SER A 107 -16.84 -22.50 10.87
N ALA A 108 -17.01 -23.06 12.08
CA ALA A 108 -16.40 -22.55 13.31
C ALA A 108 -14.85 -22.61 13.32
N SER A 109 -14.24 -23.48 12.50
CA SER A 109 -12.78 -23.59 12.38
C SER A 109 -12.16 -22.41 11.60
N TYR A 110 -12.92 -21.77 10.70
CA TYR A 110 -12.48 -20.59 9.93
C TYR A 110 -12.76 -19.26 10.62
N GLU A 111 -13.42 -19.26 11.77
CA GLU A 111 -14.02 -18.07 12.40
C GLU A 111 -13.19 -17.48 13.56
N ARG A 112 -12.01 -18.05 13.86
CA ARG A 112 -11.11 -17.46 14.87
C ARG A 112 -10.38 -16.25 14.29
N TYR A 113 -10.67 -15.05 14.78
CA TYR A 113 -9.98 -13.83 14.38
C TYR A 113 -8.63 -13.77 15.11
N THR A 114 -7.53 -13.94 14.37
CA THR A 114 -6.21 -14.07 14.97
C THR A 114 -5.48 -12.75 14.88
N ILE A 115 -5.39 -12.05 16.01
CA ILE A 115 -4.71 -10.77 16.13
C ILE A 115 -3.26 -11.01 16.57
N PRO A 116 -2.26 -10.67 15.74
CA PRO A 116 -0.87 -10.65 16.20
C PRO A 116 -0.70 -9.49 17.19
N ILE A 117 -0.28 -9.78 18.42
CA ILE A 117 -0.02 -8.74 19.44
C ILE A 117 1.03 -7.76 18.91
N ILE A 118 2.08 -8.30 18.28
CA ILE A 118 3.15 -7.50 17.67
C ILE A 118 2.59 -6.51 16.65
N GLY A 119 1.66 -6.94 15.79
CA GLY A 119 1.09 -6.05 14.76
C GLY A 119 0.22 -4.94 15.35
N VAL A 120 -0.50 -5.22 16.45
CA VAL A 120 -1.26 -4.18 17.16
C VAL A 120 -0.34 -3.23 17.89
N LEU A 121 0.69 -3.76 18.55
CA LEU A 121 1.69 -2.97 19.26
C LEU A 121 2.44 -2.04 18.32
N THR A 122 2.82 -2.50 17.12
CA THR A 122 3.45 -1.63 16.11
C THR A 122 2.50 -0.53 15.66
N ILE A 123 1.23 -0.83 15.39
CA ILE A 123 0.25 0.21 15.01
C ILE A 123 0.10 1.26 16.12
N ILE A 124 -0.02 0.83 17.38
CA ILE A 124 -0.14 1.76 18.51
C ILE A 124 1.13 2.61 18.65
N ALA A 125 2.31 2.00 18.55
CA ALA A 125 3.58 2.70 18.63
C ALA A 125 3.74 3.70 17.47
N ASP A 126 3.46 3.28 16.24
CA ASP A 126 3.56 4.13 15.05
C ASP A 126 2.56 5.29 15.11
N LEU A 127 1.33 5.06 15.59
CA LEU A 127 0.34 6.12 15.79
C LEU A 127 0.75 7.10 16.89
N ALA A 128 1.33 6.62 17.98
CA ALA A 128 1.82 7.47 19.06
C ALA A 128 3.00 8.33 18.59
N ILE A 129 3.96 7.74 17.87
CA ILE A 129 5.09 8.46 17.28
C ILE A 129 4.61 9.43 16.20
N TRP A 130 3.64 9.02 15.37
CA TRP A 130 3.07 9.89 14.36
C TRP A 130 2.37 11.10 14.98
N LEU A 131 1.59 10.89 16.04
CA LEU A 131 0.96 11.98 16.80
C LEU A 131 2.03 12.92 17.39
N LEU A 132 3.10 12.35 17.96
CA LEU A 132 4.22 13.13 18.48
C LEU A 132 4.86 13.99 17.36
N VAL A 133 5.15 13.39 16.20
CA VAL A 133 5.70 14.11 15.04
C VAL A 133 4.78 15.23 14.60
N VAL A 134 3.48 14.95 14.51
CA VAL A 134 2.46 15.95 14.16
C VAL A 134 2.48 17.11 15.16
N VAL A 135 2.57 16.84 16.46
CA VAL A 135 2.57 17.87 17.51
C VAL A 135 3.85 18.69 17.52
N LEU A 136 5.02 18.05 17.43
CA LEU A 136 6.33 18.71 17.55
C LEU A 136 6.74 19.51 16.31
N HIS A 137 6.31 19.07 15.11
CA HIS A 137 6.79 19.63 13.85
C HIS A 137 5.66 20.30 13.05
N PRO A 138 5.52 21.65 13.14
CA PRO A 138 4.44 22.37 12.49
C PRO A 138 4.52 22.30 10.96
N LEU A 139 5.74 22.32 10.40
CA LEU A 139 5.96 22.21 8.95
C LEU A 139 5.60 20.80 8.46
N GLY A 140 6.15 19.76 9.11
CA GLY A 140 5.81 18.36 8.79
C GLY A 140 4.32 18.07 8.78
N ARG A 141 3.53 18.66 9.69
CA ARG A 141 2.07 18.48 9.73
C ARG A 141 1.37 19.00 8.48
N ILE A 142 1.66 20.24 8.09
CA ILE A 142 0.98 20.90 6.97
C ILE A 142 1.37 20.22 5.67
N PHE A 143 2.68 20.12 5.40
CA PHE A 143 3.17 19.53 4.17
C PHE A 143 2.86 18.04 4.07
N GLY A 144 2.97 17.29 5.17
CA GLY A 144 2.60 15.88 5.22
C GLY A 144 1.12 15.65 4.92
N SER A 145 0.23 16.46 5.51
CA SER A 145 -1.22 16.36 5.28
C SER A 145 -1.60 16.76 3.86
N ILE A 146 -1.02 17.84 3.33
CA ILE A 146 -1.21 18.26 1.93
C ILE A 146 -0.74 17.17 0.98
N TRP A 147 0.44 16.61 1.22
CA TRP A 147 1.01 15.54 0.40
C TRP A 147 0.15 14.27 0.43
N MET A 148 -0.39 13.89 1.60
CA MET A 148 -1.32 12.77 1.73
C MET A 148 -2.64 13.01 1.01
N GLY A 149 -3.20 14.22 1.13
CA GLY A 149 -4.40 14.63 0.40
C GLY A 149 -4.17 14.54 -1.11
N PHE A 150 -3.03 15.06 -1.59
CA PHE A 150 -2.63 14.96 -2.99
C PHE A 150 -2.47 13.51 -3.44
N GLY A 151 -1.78 12.67 -2.66
CA GLY A 151 -1.59 11.25 -2.96
C GLY A 151 -2.90 10.47 -3.03
N LEU A 152 -3.82 10.70 -2.09
CA LEU A 152 -5.16 10.10 -2.10
C LEU A 152 -6.00 10.57 -3.29
N LEU A 153 -5.94 11.87 -3.63
CA LEU A 153 -6.60 12.40 -4.82
C LEU A 153 -6.04 11.77 -6.10
N LEU A 154 -4.72 11.61 -6.18
CA LEU A 154 -4.07 10.94 -7.31
C LEU A 154 -4.52 9.48 -7.43
N LEU A 155 -4.56 8.75 -6.32
CA LEU A 155 -5.07 7.38 -6.27
C LEU A 155 -6.56 7.31 -6.61
N PHE A 156 -7.36 8.27 -6.16
CA PHE A 156 -8.78 8.31 -6.47
C PHE A 156 -9.03 8.60 -7.95
N ALA A 157 -8.37 9.62 -8.51
CA ALA A 157 -8.40 9.92 -9.93
C ALA A 157 -7.92 8.70 -10.75
N TYR A 158 -6.85 8.05 -10.30
CA TYR A 158 -6.31 6.87 -10.93
C TYR A 158 -7.27 5.66 -10.91
N THR A 159 -7.82 5.33 -9.74
CA THR A 159 -8.79 4.24 -9.60
C THR A 159 -10.08 4.52 -10.37
N ARG A 160 -10.46 5.79 -10.51
CA ARG A 160 -11.57 6.20 -11.40
C ARG A 160 -11.26 5.93 -12.87
N ILE A 161 -10.07 6.28 -13.34
CA ILE A 161 -9.64 6.08 -14.74
C ILE A 161 -9.48 4.59 -15.09
N GLN A 162 -9.05 3.75 -14.14
CA GLN A 162 -8.94 2.30 -14.37
C GLN A 162 -10.29 1.60 -14.45
N LYS A 163 -11.25 1.95 -13.57
CA LYS A 163 -12.59 1.36 -13.63
C LYS A 163 -13.28 1.59 -14.97
N THR A 164 -13.05 2.74 -15.61
CA THR A 164 -13.56 3.04 -16.98
C THR A 164 -12.85 2.28 -18.09
N LYS A 165 -11.65 1.72 -17.84
CA LYS A 165 -10.91 0.92 -18.84
C LYS A 165 -11.25 -0.57 -18.80
N GLN A 166 -11.96 -1.02 -17.77
CA GLN A 166 -12.20 -2.43 -17.49
C GLN A 166 -13.61 -2.93 -17.87
N ASP A 167 -14.42 -2.11 -18.56
CA ASP A 167 -15.77 -2.49 -19.03
C ASP A 167 -16.15 -1.70 -20.31
N PRO A 168 -16.26 -2.34 -21.52
CA PRO A 168 -17.57 -2.72 -22.07
C PRO A 168 -17.63 -3.91 -23.10
N SER A 169 -16.66 -4.83 -23.18
CA SER A 169 -16.63 -5.88 -24.25
C SER A 169 -16.39 -7.34 -23.81
N SER A 170 -16.19 -7.61 -22.52
CA SER A 170 -16.12 -9.00 -22.03
C SER A 170 -17.50 -9.65 -21.85
N ASP A 171 -18.54 -8.84 -21.65
CA ASP A 171 -19.93 -9.33 -21.51
C ASP A 171 -20.59 -9.61 -22.87
N SER A 172 -20.18 -8.93 -23.94
CA SER A 172 -20.72 -9.17 -25.29
C SER A 172 -20.30 -10.54 -25.83
N HIS A 173 -19.03 -10.95 -25.64
CA HIS A 173 -18.59 -12.29 -26.03
C HIS A 173 -19.29 -13.39 -25.23
N SER A 174 -19.51 -13.17 -23.94
CA SER A 174 -20.23 -14.11 -23.07
C SER A 174 -21.72 -14.25 -23.42
N ALA A 175 -22.36 -13.18 -23.91
CA ALA A 175 -23.76 -13.17 -24.33
C ALA A 175 -23.97 -13.75 -25.74
N GLU A 176 -23.01 -13.56 -26.63
CA GLU A 176 -23.04 -14.07 -28.01
C GLU A 176 -22.74 -15.58 -28.06
N GLU A 177 -21.84 -16.06 -27.20
CA GLU A 177 -21.54 -17.48 -27.01
C GLU A 177 -22.72 -18.24 -26.38
N ARG A 178 -23.50 -17.59 -25.50
CA ARG A 178 -24.76 -18.14 -24.95
C ARG A 178 -25.91 -18.17 -25.95
N ARG A 179 -26.00 -17.18 -26.85
CA ARG A 179 -27.00 -17.18 -27.95
C ARG A 179 -26.67 -18.19 -29.07
N SER A 180 -25.41 -18.55 -29.23
CA SER A 180 -25.00 -19.57 -30.22
C SER A 180 -25.22 -21.01 -29.73
N SER A 181 -25.52 -21.20 -28.44
CA SER A 181 -25.67 -22.52 -27.80
C SER A 181 -27.13 -22.93 -27.52
N GLU A 182 -28.11 -22.09 -27.87
CA GLU A 182 -29.56 -22.37 -27.84
C GLU A 182 -30.07 -22.56 -29.28
#